data_AF-A0A7D5P9P2-F1
#
_entry.id   AF-A0A7D5P9P2-F1
#
_cell.length_a   1.000
_cell.length_b   1.000
_cell.length_c   1.000
_cell.angle_alpha   90.00
_cell.angle_beta   90.00
_cell.angle_gamma   90.00
#
_symmetry.space_group_name_H-M   'P 1'
#
loop_
_entity.id
_entity.type
_entity.pdbx_description
1 polymer ?
#
loop_
_entity_poly.entity_id
_entity_poly.type
_entity_poly.pdbx_seq_one_letter_code
_entity_poly.pdbx_strand_id
1 'polypeptide(L)'
;MSTGDDDHRRQVHAAVQRALSGTTLPSEDYTAIRTWVNEELPQLQAAGYTSYIVFGSYRREYHRSLRIAQYELAKPTTTTAVVLGDTPSLGLTIGQGRTDPLEFELKFHLLTEFADRNVAIYEKDSGGEAVEFGLLRHDHCFAQTVVLPRDYYGVERDTFETKDEVLEVARHIALAADLDDSQKKAELRGLVVTARDNGIQLTEHELTAFLDEELDTRDSDEPAYSWVHLALFRRFEEANRCHTWHSEADLRESIARKPLNRRVDEIQLVF
;
A
#
# COMPACT_ATOMS: atom_id res chain seq x y z
N MET A 1 17.02 34.36 -7.92
CA MET A 1 16.02 33.28 -7.89
C MET A 1 16.74 32.06 -7.37
N SER A 2 16.28 31.52 -6.25
CA SER A 2 16.97 30.49 -5.48
C SER A 2 16.73 29.13 -6.10
N THR A 3 17.76 28.29 -6.18
CA THR A 3 17.76 26.94 -6.76
C THR A 3 16.63 26.03 -6.25
N GLY A 4 16.10 26.28 -5.04
CA GLY A 4 14.99 25.52 -4.45
C GLY A 4 13.61 25.84 -5.05
N ASP A 5 13.40 27.06 -5.55
CA ASP A 5 12.13 27.47 -6.20
C ASP A 5 12.03 26.87 -7.61
N ASP A 6 13.17 26.79 -8.31
CA ASP A 6 13.27 26.13 -9.61
C ASP A 6 13.07 24.61 -9.47
N ASP A 7 13.56 23.99 -8.40
CA ASP A 7 13.37 22.56 -8.16
C ASP A 7 11.92 22.20 -7.83
N HIS A 8 11.30 22.95 -6.91
CA HIS A 8 9.88 22.81 -6.58
C HIS A 8 9.00 22.91 -7.83
N ARG A 9 9.22 23.92 -8.68
CA ARG A 9 8.48 24.08 -9.94
C ARG A 9 8.66 22.89 -10.90
N ARG A 10 9.87 22.32 -10.99
CA ARG A 10 10.13 21.13 -11.81
C ARG A 10 9.38 19.91 -11.29
N GLN A 11 9.37 19.69 -9.97
CA GLN A 11 8.65 18.59 -9.34
C GLN A 11 7.13 18.70 -9.54
N VAL A 12 6.55 19.89 -9.31
CA VAL A 12 5.12 20.15 -9.59
C VAL A 12 4.81 19.87 -11.06
N HIS A 13 5.64 20.37 -11.98
CA HIS A 13 5.42 20.13 -13.41
C HIS A 13 5.50 18.64 -13.76
N ALA A 14 6.47 17.91 -13.24
CA ALA A 14 6.60 16.47 -13.46
C ALA A 14 5.39 15.68 -12.92
N ALA A 15 4.91 16.01 -11.72
CA ALA A 15 3.73 15.41 -11.12
C ALA A 15 2.47 15.64 -11.96
N VAL A 16 2.24 16.89 -12.40
CA VAL A 16 1.11 17.23 -13.27
C VAL A 16 1.21 16.51 -14.62
N GLN A 17 2.40 16.46 -15.24
CA GLN A 17 2.58 15.77 -16.52
C GLN A 17 2.29 14.27 -16.44
N ARG A 18 2.66 13.60 -15.33
CA ARG A 18 2.34 12.18 -15.11
C ARG A 18 0.83 11.96 -15.03
N ALA A 19 0.13 12.78 -14.26
CA ALA A 19 -1.33 12.67 -14.12
C ALA A 19 -2.07 12.94 -15.45
N LEU A 20 -1.58 13.89 -16.25
CA LEU A 20 -2.25 14.26 -17.50
C LEU A 20 -2.00 13.28 -18.65
N SER A 21 -0.88 12.55 -18.64
CA SER A 21 -0.53 11.57 -19.69
C SER A 21 -0.68 12.10 -21.12
N GLY A 22 -0.33 13.37 -21.35
CA GLY A 22 -0.44 14.05 -22.65
C GLY A 22 -1.77 14.77 -22.90
N THR A 23 -2.72 14.70 -21.97
CA THR A 23 -3.98 15.47 -22.00
C THR A 23 -3.71 16.93 -21.63
N THR A 24 -4.44 17.86 -22.27
CA THR A 24 -4.38 19.29 -21.94
C THR A 24 -5.61 19.72 -21.16
N LEU A 25 -5.43 20.52 -20.12
CA LEU A 25 -6.53 21.12 -19.38
C LEU A 25 -6.84 22.55 -19.85
N PRO A 26 -8.08 23.03 -19.65
CA PRO A 26 -8.41 24.45 -19.67
C PRO A 26 -7.50 25.31 -18.76
N SER A 27 -7.35 26.60 -19.09
CA SER A 27 -6.50 27.52 -18.31
C SER A 27 -7.00 27.77 -16.87
N GLU A 28 -8.31 27.68 -16.65
CA GLU A 28 -8.94 27.79 -15.32
C GLU A 28 -8.54 26.63 -14.41
N ASP A 29 -8.50 25.41 -14.93
CA ASP A 29 -8.05 24.23 -14.19
C ASP A 29 -6.57 24.31 -13.81
N TYR A 30 -5.71 24.84 -14.68
CA TYR A 30 -4.31 25.12 -14.31
C TYR A 30 -4.19 26.15 -13.18
N THR A 31 -5.11 27.12 -13.11
CA THR A 31 -5.16 28.10 -12.03
C THR A 31 -5.60 27.44 -10.72
N ALA A 32 -6.63 26.59 -10.78
CA ALA A 32 -7.11 25.81 -9.63
C ALA A 32 -6.00 24.90 -9.07
N ILE A 33 -5.32 24.14 -9.94
CA ILE A 33 -4.18 23.29 -9.57
C ILE A 33 -3.08 24.13 -8.90
N ARG A 34 -2.73 25.28 -9.48
CA ARG A 34 -1.71 26.15 -8.90
C ARG A 34 -2.09 26.66 -7.51
N THR A 35 -3.34 27.09 -7.32
CA THR A 35 -3.83 27.55 -6.02
C THR A 35 -3.72 26.43 -4.99
N TRP A 36 -4.28 25.26 -5.32
CA TRP A 36 -4.23 24.09 -4.45
C TRP A 36 -2.81 23.67 -4.10
N VAL A 37 -1.88 23.68 -5.07
CA VAL A 37 -0.46 23.38 -4.82
C VAL A 37 0.16 24.32 -3.78
N ASN A 38 -0.13 25.62 -3.86
CA ASN A 38 0.43 26.60 -2.94
C ASN A 38 -0.20 26.54 -1.54
N GLU A 39 -1.42 26.02 -1.42
CA GLU A 39 -2.14 25.91 -0.16
C GLU A 39 -1.85 24.58 0.54
N GLU A 40 -1.85 23.47 -0.20
CA GLU A 40 -1.87 22.12 0.37
C GLU A 40 -0.48 21.44 0.43
N LEU A 41 0.46 21.75 -0.47
CA LEU A 41 1.78 21.10 -0.44
C LEU A 41 2.75 21.60 0.64
N PRO A 42 2.74 22.88 1.07
CA PRO A 42 3.70 23.36 2.06
C PRO A 42 3.72 22.57 3.37
N GLN A 43 2.58 22.01 3.79
CA GLN A 43 2.49 21.19 5.01
C GLN A 43 3.28 19.87 4.91
N LEU A 44 3.46 19.33 3.70
CA LEU A 44 4.24 18.10 3.47
C LEU A 44 5.75 18.36 3.43
N GLN A 45 6.13 19.60 3.14
CA GLN A 45 7.53 20.03 3.01
C GLN A 45 8.03 20.81 4.23
N ALA A 46 7.25 20.85 5.32
CA ALA A 46 7.61 21.55 6.53
C ALA A 46 8.93 21.00 7.10
N ALA A 47 9.96 21.86 7.15
CA ALA A 47 11.29 21.46 7.58
C ALA A 47 11.28 20.85 9.00
N GLY A 48 11.99 19.74 9.17
CA GLY A 48 12.10 19.05 10.47
C GLY A 48 11.01 18.02 10.76
N TYR A 49 10.10 17.77 9.82
CA TYR A 49 9.07 16.74 9.91
C TYR A 49 9.22 15.71 8.79
N THR A 50 8.94 14.44 9.07
CA THR A 50 8.70 13.43 8.03
C THR A 50 7.23 13.43 7.66
N SER A 51 6.90 13.64 6.38
CA SER A 51 5.53 13.61 5.89
C SER A 51 5.15 12.23 5.32
N TYR A 52 3.96 11.77 5.69
CA TYR A 52 3.37 10.53 5.22
C TYR A 52 2.07 10.80 4.46
N ILE A 53 1.90 10.17 3.30
CA ILE A 53 0.60 10.07 2.63
C ILE A 53 0.06 8.67 2.80
N VAL A 54 -1.16 8.57 3.33
CA VAL A 54 -1.88 7.32 3.56
C VAL A 54 -3.01 7.18 2.54
N PHE A 55 -3.09 6.06 1.85
CA PHE A 55 -4.13 5.77 0.86
C PHE A 55 -4.42 4.27 0.76
N GLY A 56 -5.38 3.88 -0.09
CA GLY A 56 -5.73 2.50 -0.34
C GLY A 56 -7.24 2.26 -0.28
N SER A 57 -7.69 1.26 0.48
CA SER A 57 -9.12 0.90 0.50
C SER A 57 -9.97 1.94 1.25
N TYR A 58 -10.81 2.69 0.51
CA TYR A 58 -11.69 3.74 1.08
C TYR A 58 -13.13 3.31 1.36
N ARG A 59 -13.56 2.15 0.86
CA ARG A 59 -14.97 1.73 0.92
C ARG A 59 -15.40 1.29 2.32
N ARG A 60 -16.69 1.46 2.61
CA ARG A 60 -17.34 1.01 3.86
C ARG A 60 -16.55 1.44 5.11
N GLU A 61 -16.32 0.53 6.05
CA GLU A 61 -15.54 0.72 7.27
C GLU A 61 -14.01 0.76 7.07
N TYR A 62 -13.48 0.51 5.86
CA TYR A 62 -12.02 0.47 5.62
C TYR A 62 -11.32 1.81 5.84
N HIS A 63 -12.08 2.92 5.79
CA HIS A 63 -11.57 4.22 6.21
C HIS A 63 -11.00 4.20 7.63
N ARG A 64 -11.49 3.31 8.52
CA ARG A 64 -10.95 3.13 9.87
C ARG A 64 -9.50 2.65 9.85
N SER A 65 -9.12 1.76 8.94
CA SER A 65 -7.76 1.25 8.78
C SER A 65 -6.80 2.36 8.35
N LEU A 66 -7.25 3.24 7.44
CA LEU A 66 -6.51 4.46 7.06
C LEU A 66 -6.36 5.43 8.25
N ARG A 67 -7.38 5.57 9.09
CA ARG A 67 -7.32 6.41 10.30
C ARG A 67 -6.38 5.87 11.36
N ILE A 68 -6.38 4.55 11.57
CA ILE A 68 -5.42 3.90 12.47
C ILE A 68 -4.01 4.24 12.02
N ALA A 69 -3.73 4.11 10.73
CA ALA A 69 -2.42 4.41 10.19
C ALA A 69 -2.02 5.88 10.31
N GLN A 70 -2.93 6.78 9.95
CA GLN A 70 -2.71 8.21 10.14
C GLN A 70 -2.37 8.52 11.59
N TYR A 71 -3.15 7.97 12.53
CA TYR A 71 -2.94 8.19 13.96
C TYR A 71 -1.59 7.66 14.43
N GLU A 72 -1.24 6.42 14.10
CA GLU A 72 0.03 5.81 14.48
C GLU A 72 1.24 6.57 13.91
N LEU A 73 1.19 6.95 12.64
CA LEU A 73 2.25 7.70 11.96
C LEU A 73 2.40 9.13 12.48
N ALA A 74 1.32 9.74 12.99
CA ALA A 74 1.33 11.09 13.56
C ALA A 74 1.60 11.13 15.07
N LYS A 75 1.83 9.99 15.73
CA LYS A 75 2.19 9.96 17.17
C LYS A 75 3.52 10.66 17.46
N PRO A 76 4.61 10.44 16.71
CA PRO A 76 5.86 11.17 16.93
C PRO A 76 5.67 12.67 16.67
N THR A 77 6.30 13.53 17.49
CA THR A 77 6.23 14.99 17.32
C THR A 77 7.02 15.51 16.12
N THR A 78 7.72 14.62 15.40
CA THR A 78 8.56 14.93 14.23
C THR A 78 7.98 14.36 12.94
N THR A 79 6.71 13.95 12.93
CA THR A 79 6.05 13.35 11.77
C THR A 79 4.67 13.95 11.56
N THR A 80 4.20 13.92 10.32
CA THR A 80 2.83 14.26 9.95
C THR A 80 2.27 13.22 9.00
N ALA A 81 0.98 12.93 9.08
CA ALA A 81 0.33 11.97 8.22
C ALA A 81 -1.00 12.51 7.69
N VAL A 82 -1.17 12.44 6.38
CA VAL A 82 -2.37 12.91 5.68
C VAL A 82 -2.97 11.74 4.91
N VAL A 83 -4.28 11.52 5.08
CA VAL A 83 -5.01 10.55 4.26
C VAL A 83 -5.39 11.23 2.96
N LEU A 84 -5.00 10.66 1.81
CA LEU A 84 -5.23 11.27 0.50
C LEU A 84 -6.71 11.60 0.25
N GLY A 85 -7.62 10.70 0.65
CA GLY A 85 -9.07 10.88 0.50
C GLY A 85 -9.65 12.06 1.28
N ASP A 86 -8.96 12.58 2.29
CA ASP A 86 -9.42 13.73 3.08
C ASP A 86 -8.93 15.07 2.57
N THR A 87 -7.94 15.06 1.68
CA THR A 87 -7.36 16.31 1.20
C THR A 87 -8.41 17.11 0.43
N PRO A 88 -8.36 18.46 0.47
CA PRO A 88 -9.33 19.29 -0.21
C PRO A 88 -9.45 18.96 -1.70
N SER A 89 -10.62 19.26 -2.26
CA SER A 89 -10.87 19.10 -3.70
C SER A 89 -9.99 20.07 -4.50
N LEU A 90 -9.47 19.63 -5.66
CA LEU A 90 -8.80 20.52 -6.62
C LEU A 90 -9.81 21.46 -7.28
N GLY A 91 -11.09 21.08 -7.31
CA GLY A 91 -12.15 21.83 -7.97
C GLY A 91 -12.22 21.58 -9.47
N LEU A 92 -11.69 20.44 -9.96
CA LEU A 92 -11.77 20.09 -11.37
C LEU A 92 -13.15 19.54 -11.67
N THR A 93 -13.79 20.08 -12.71
CA THR A 93 -15.16 19.69 -13.04
C THR A 93 -15.33 19.34 -14.51
N ILE A 94 -16.14 18.32 -14.77
CA ILE A 94 -16.57 17.92 -16.11
C ILE A 94 -18.08 18.14 -16.27
N GLY A 95 -18.46 18.78 -17.37
CA GLY A 95 -19.87 19.01 -17.72
C GLY A 95 -20.65 19.70 -16.60
N GLN A 96 -21.80 19.14 -16.22
CA GLN A 96 -22.77 19.70 -15.27
C GLN A 96 -22.27 19.78 -13.80
N GLY A 97 -21.06 20.29 -13.55
CA GLY A 97 -20.49 20.47 -12.21
C GLY A 97 -20.12 19.17 -11.50
N ARG A 98 -19.90 18.08 -12.23
CA ARG A 98 -19.42 16.81 -11.65
C ARG A 98 -17.91 16.88 -11.49
N THR A 99 -17.37 16.34 -10.41
CA THR A 99 -15.91 16.24 -10.22
C THR A 99 -15.29 15.42 -11.36
N ASP A 100 -14.21 15.94 -11.94
CA ASP A 100 -13.42 15.22 -12.92
C ASP A 100 -12.69 14.05 -12.26
N PRO A 101 -12.82 12.80 -12.75
CA PRO A 101 -12.03 11.66 -12.26
C PRO A 101 -10.51 11.91 -12.25
N LEU A 102 -9.99 12.77 -13.12
CA LEU A 102 -8.57 13.17 -13.14
C LEU A 102 -8.12 13.86 -11.85
N GLU A 103 -9.06 14.43 -11.08
CA GLU A 103 -8.75 15.05 -9.79
C GLU A 103 -8.04 14.08 -8.85
N PHE A 104 -8.45 12.81 -8.84
CA PHE A 104 -7.83 11.80 -8.00
C PHE A 104 -6.37 11.54 -8.40
N GLU A 105 -6.09 11.32 -9.69
CA GLU A 105 -4.74 11.06 -10.19
C GLU A 105 -3.80 12.25 -10.00
N LEU A 106 -4.31 13.48 -10.20
CA LEU A 106 -3.56 14.70 -9.95
C LEU A 106 -3.19 14.84 -8.48
N LYS A 107 -4.15 14.66 -7.57
CA LYS A 107 -3.89 14.69 -6.12
C LYS A 107 -2.91 13.60 -5.73
N PHE A 108 -3.07 12.39 -6.24
CA PHE A 108 -2.15 11.29 -5.98
C PHE A 108 -0.72 11.66 -6.38
N HIS A 109 -0.48 12.10 -7.61
CA HIS A 109 0.87 12.44 -8.06
C HIS A 109 1.44 13.67 -7.37
N LEU A 110 0.64 14.68 -7.06
CA LEU A 110 1.11 15.87 -6.33
C LEU A 110 1.45 15.52 -4.88
N LEU A 111 0.59 14.81 -4.16
CA LEU A 111 0.86 14.47 -2.76
C LEU A 111 2.05 13.51 -2.64
N THR A 112 2.09 12.47 -3.47
CA THR A 112 3.17 11.48 -3.43
C THR A 112 4.50 11.99 -3.99
N GLU A 113 4.53 13.02 -4.84
CA GLU A 113 5.80 13.64 -5.24
C GLU A 113 6.45 14.42 -4.10
N PHE A 114 5.64 14.98 -3.20
CA PHE A 114 6.08 15.93 -2.18
C PHE A 114 6.10 15.36 -0.76
N ALA A 115 5.57 14.16 -0.57
CA ALA A 115 5.68 13.42 0.67
C ALA A 115 7.06 12.75 0.79
N ASP A 116 7.56 12.61 2.02
CA ASP A 116 8.77 11.80 2.24
C ASP A 116 8.48 10.31 2.00
N ARG A 117 7.26 9.87 2.36
CA ARG A 117 6.86 8.46 2.40
C ARG A 117 5.38 8.26 2.13
N ASN A 118 5.07 7.08 1.60
CA ASN A 118 3.72 6.66 1.29
C ASN A 118 3.38 5.34 1.98
N VAL A 119 2.15 5.21 2.47
CA VAL A 119 1.62 4.01 3.12
C VAL A 119 0.30 3.65 2.45
N ALA A 120 0.30 2.54 1.73
CA ALA A 120 -0.87 2.04 1.02
C ALA A 120 -1.49 0.89 1.82
N ILE A 121 -2.74 1.01 2.25
CA ILE A 121 -3.42 0.01 3.09
C ILE A 121 -4.55 -0.61 2.30
N TYR A 122 -4.48 -1.92 2.12
CA TYR A 122 -5.44 -2.64 1.31
C TYR A 122 -6.24 -3.61 2.18
N GLU A 123 -7.53 -3.62 1.90
CA GLU A 123 -8.52 -4.54 2.43
C GLU A 123 -9.10 -5.33 1.26
N LYS A 124 -9.50 -6.56 1.51
CA LYS A 124 -10.16 -7.39 0.49
C LYS A 124 -11.54 -6.80 0.20
N ASP A 125 -11.76 -6.35 -1.03
CA ASP A 125 -13.07 -5.94 -1.53
C ASP A 125 -13.34 -6.61 -2.88
N SER A 126 -14.59 -7.05 -3.09
CA SER A 126 -15.02 -7.71 -4.33
C SER A 126 -15.24 -6.74 -5.49
N GLY A 127 -14.98 -5.45 -5.30
CA GLY A 127 -15.25 -4.41 -6.30
C GLY A 127 -14.04 -3.78 -6.99
N GLY A 128 -12.82 -4.27 -6.76
CA GLY A 128 -11.67 -4.00 -7.64
C GLY A 128 -11.25 -2.53 -7.84
N GLU A 129 -11.68 -1.61 -6.97
CA GLU A 129 -11.39 -0.17 -7.11
C GLU A 129 -10.26 0.24 -6.18
N ALA A 130 -9.04 0.08 -6.65
CA ALA A 130 -7.90 0.80 -6.13
C ALA A 130 -7.19 1.41 -7.34
N VAL A 131 -7.67 2.60 -7.73
CA VAL A 131 -7.19 3.39 -8.89
C VAL A 131 -5.68 3.60 -8.80
N GLU A 132 -5.15 3.64 -7.59
CA GLU A 132 -3.73 3.77 -7.26
C GLU A 132 -2.86 2.61 -7.78
N PHE A 133 -3.41 1.41 -8.05
CA PHE A 133 -2.60 0.25 -8.46
C PHE A 133 -1.86 0.50 -9.78
N GLY A 134 -2.51 1.15 -10.74
CA GLY A 134 -1.85 1.56 -11.98
C GLY A 134 -0.74 2.59 -11.72
N LEU A 135 -0.95 3.46 -10.73
CA LEU A 135 -0.05 4.56 -10.39
C LEU A 135 1.18 4.08 -9.61
N LEU A 136 1.02 3.10 -8.72
CA LEU A 136 2.08 2.53 -7.89
C LEU A 136 3.17 1.78 -8.67
N ARG A 137 2.92 1.44 -9.94
CA ARG A 137 3.93 0.78 -10.78
C ARG A 137 5.03 1.72 -11.25
N HIS A 138 4.83 3.03 -11.17
CA HIS A 138 5.80 4.06 -11.54
C HIS A 138 6.92 4.14 -10.51
N ASP A 139 8.17 4.21 -10.98
CA ASP A 139 9.37 4.09 -10.12
C ASP A 139 9.40 5.10 -8.95
N HIS A 140 8.99 6.35 -9.20
CA HIS A 140 8.97 7.38 -8.14
C HIS A 140 8.00 7.04 -7.00
N CYS A 141 6.80 6.52 -7.29
CA CYS A 141 5.84 6.11 -6.26
C CYS A 141 6.29 4.83 -5.58
N PHE A 142 6.78 3.86 -6.35
CA PHE A 142 7.21 2.56 -5.82
C PHE A 142 8.32 2.72 -4.76
N ALA A 143 9.33 3.54 -5.06
CA ALA A 143 10.52 3.71 -4.22
C ALA A 143 10.27 4.38 -2.85
N GLN A 144 9.10 4.96 -2.63
CA GLN A 144 8.73 5.63 -1.37
C GLN A 144 7.52 4.99 -0.68
N THR A 145 6.88 4.01 -1.33
CA THR A 145 5.68 3.36 -0.82
C THR A 145 6.03 2.07 -0.08
N VAL A 146 5.28 1.84 1.00
CA VAL A 146 5.10 0.55 1.65
C VAL A 146 3.63 0.17 1.54
N VAL A 147 3.36 -1.09 1.21
CA VAL A 147 2.01 -1.63 1.09
C VAL A 147 1.67 -2.52 2.28
N LEU A 148 0.44 -2.39 2.77
CA LEU A 148 -0.10 -3.16 3.89
C LEU A 148 -1.39 -3.87 3.48
N PRO A 149 -1.29 -4.98 2.75
CA PRO A 149 -2.45 -5.79 2.40
C PRO A 149 -2.93 -6.64 3.59
N ARG A 150 -4.21 -6.49 3.94
CA ARG A 150 -4.87 -7.33 4.93
C ARG A 150 -5.00 -8.75 4.44
N ASP A 151 -4.62 -9.74 5.25
CA ASP A 151 -4.80 -11.16 4.94
C ASP A 151 -4.22 -11.57 3.56
N TYR A 152 -3.16 -10.88 3.12
CA TYR A 152 -2.23 -11.36 2.10
C TYR A 152 -1.12 -12.11 2.83
N TYR A 153 -0.53 -13.11 2.17
CA TYR A 153 0.33 -14.07 2.86
C TYR A 153 1.65 -14.36 2.13
N GLY A 154 1.93 -13.61 1.06
CA GLY A 154 3.18 -13.76 0.31
C GLY A 154 3.21 -15.03 -0.55
N VAL A 155 4.06 -15.03 -1.58
CA VAL A 155 4.23 -16.20 -2.45
C VAL A 155 5.44 -17.05 -2.01
N GLU A 156 6.42 -16.48 -1.30
CA GLU A 156 7.70 -17.15 -1.02
C GLU A 156 8.25 -16.74 0.36
N ARG A 157 7.76 -17.40 1.43
CA ARG A 157 8.50 -17.46 2.71
C ARG A 157 9.20 -18.81 2.81
N ASP A 158 10.53 -18.80 2.78
CA ASP A 158 11.40 -19.97 2.92
C ASP A 158 11.95 -20.16 4.34
N THR A 159 11.85 -19.13 5.18
CA THR A 159 12.21 -19.18 6.61
C THR A 159 11.05 -18.80 7.52
N PHE A 160 10.92 -19.50 8.64
CA PHE A 160 9.86 -19.32 9.64
C PHE A 160 10.47 -19.27 11.04
N GLU A 161 10.06 -18.30 11.86
CA GLU A 161 10.50 -18.17 13.26
C GLU A 161 9.45 -18.73 14.22
N THR A 162 8.18 -18.75 13.84
CA THR A 162 7.07 -19.17 14.71
C THR A 162 6.07 -20.10 14.01
N LYS A 163 5.34 -20.89 14.81
CA LYS A 163 4.27 -21.77 14.31
C LYS A 163 3.15 -20.98 13.64
N ASP A 164 2.82 -19.80 14.16
CA ASP A 164 1.76 -18.95 13.61
C ASP A 164 2.10 -18.51 12.18
N GLU A 165 3.35 -18.16 11.89
CA GLU A 165 3.78 -17.81 10.52
C GLU A 165 3.60 -18.96 9.52
N VAL A 166 3.77 -20.21 9.97
CA VAL A 166 3.53 -21.40 9.14
C VAL A 166 2.04 -21.60 8.90
N LEU A 167 1.21 -21.46 9.95
CA LEU A 167 -0.25 -21.58 9.83
C LEU A 167 -0.83 -20.52 8.88
N GLU A 168 -0.26 -19.31 8.88
CA GLU A 168 -0.67 -18.25 7.96
C GLU A 168 -0.36 -18.57 6.48
N VAL A 169 0.82 -19.13 6.19
CA VAL A 169 1.13 -19.58 4.82
C VAL A 169 0.25 -20.75 4.40
N ALA A 170 -0.10 -21.65 5.34
CA ALA A 170 -1.00 -22.75 5.06
C ALA A 170 -2.40 -22.27 4.66
N ARG A 171 -2.90 -21.25 5.36
CA ARG A 171 -4.16 -20.58 5.04
C ARG A 171 -4.12 -20.03 3.61
N HIS A 172 -3.00 -19.43 3.20
CA HIS A 172 -2.84 -18.91 1.84
C HIS A 172 -2.98 -19.98 0.77
N ILE A 173 -2.24 -21.08 0.93
CA ILE A 173 -2.26 -22.20 0.00
C ILE A 173 -3.69 -22.78 -0.10
N ALA A 174 -4.37 -22.95 1.03
CA ALA A 174 -5.73 -23.46 1.06
C ALA A 174 -6.73 -22.56 0.31
N LEU A 175 -6.54 -21.24 0.40
CA LEU A 175 -7.44 -20.23 -0.18
C LEU A 175 -7.05 -19.78 -1.60
N ALA A 176 -5.91 -20.24 -2.13
CA ALA A 176 -5.47 -19.93 -3.48
C ALA A 176 -6.51 -20.43 -4.51
N ALA A 177 -7.18 -19.52 -5.22
CA ALA A 177 -8.23 -19.85 -6.18
C ALA A 177 -7.69 -20.43 -7.50
N ASP A 178 -6.39 -20.28 -7.72
CA ASP A 178 -5.64 -20.68 -8.90
C ASP A 178 -4.99 -22.06 -8.77
N LEU A 179 -4.94 -22.60 -7.55
CA LEU A 179 -4.49 -23.94 -7.26
C LEU A 179 -5.67 -24.91 -7.21
N ASP A 180 -5.54 -26.04 -7.90
CA ASP A 180 -6.43 -27.17 -7.68
C ASP A 180 -6.12 -27.89 -6.37
N ASP A 181 -7.02 -28.76 -5.91
CA ASP A 181 -6.87 -29.50 -4.65
C ASP A 181 -5.59 -30.35 -4.57
N SER A 182 -5.08 -30.81 -5.71
CA SER A 182 -3.84 -31.59 -5.76
C SER A 182 -2.62 -30.69 -5.57
N GLN A 183 -2.62 -29.52 -6.20
CA GLN A 183 -1.58 -28.50 -6.05
C GLN A 183 -1.56 -27.97 -4.61
N LYS A 184 -2.73 -27.63 -4.04
CA LYS A 184 -2.84 -27.21 -2.63
C LYS A 184 -2.25 -28.23 -1.67
N LYS A 185 -2.56 -29.52 -1.86
CA LYS A 185 -2.00 -30.60 -1.03
C LYS A 185 -0.49 -30.73 -1.17
N ALA A 186 0.06 -30.53 -2.37
CA ALA A 186 1.50 -30.59 -2.59
C ALA A 186 2.22 -29.44 -1.86
N GLU A 187 1.71 -28.23 -2.01
CA GLU A 187 2.24 -27.02 -1.36
C GLU A 187 2.14 -27.12 0.18
N LEU A 188 1.01 -27.56 0.73
CA LEU A 188 0.85 -27.74 2.18
C LEU A 188 1.81 -28.78 2.76
N ARG A 189 2.10 -29.87 2.03
CA ARG A 189 3.14 -30.83 2.45
C ARG A 189 4.52 -30.23 2.40
N GLY A 190 4.82 -29.46 1.35
CA GLY A 190 6.06 -28.70 1.24
C GLY A 190 6.26 -27.78 2.44
N LEU A 191 5.22 -27.05 2.82
CA LEU A 191 5.21 -26.17 3.98
C LEU A 191 5.50 -26.89 5.30
N VAL A 192 4.93 -28.07 5.53
CA VAL A 192 5.22 -28.89 6.73
C VAL A 192 6.69 -29.32 6.77
N VAL A 193 7.28 -29.63 5.62
CA VAL A 193 8.72 -29.96 5.51
C VAL A 193 9.55 -28.72 5.84
N THR A 194 9.26 -27.57 5.21
CA THR A 194 9.98 -26.32 5.46
C THR A 194 9.88 -25.87 6.93
N ALA A 195 8.71 -25.99 7.55
CA ALA A 195 8.52 -25.68 8.97
C ALA A 195 9.41 -26.57 9.86
N ARG A 196 9.50 -27.87 9.55
CA ARG A 196 10.36 -28.80 10.27
C ARG A 196 11.84 -28.44 10.11
N ASP A 197 12.26 -28.05 8.91
CA ASP A 197 13.64 -27.61 8.64
C ASP A 197 13.99 -26.31 9.38
N ASN A 198 12.99 -25.46 9.66
CA ASN A 198 13.11 -24.28 10.52
C ASN A 198 12.96 -24.59 12.03
N GLY A 199 12.86 -25.88 12.42
CA GLY A 199 12.75 -26.30 13.83
C GLY A 199 11.35 -26.15 14.44
N ILE A 200 10.34 -25.86 13.64
CA ILE A 200 8.96 -25.69 14.09
C ILE A 200 8.25 -27.05 14.07
N GLN A 201 7.68 -27.44 15.21
CA GLN A 201 6.90 -28.66 15.34
C GLN A 201 5.46 -28.41 14.88
N LEU A 202 5.17 -28.80 13.64
CA LEU A 202 3.83 -28.80 13.06
C LEU A 202 3.60 -30.12 12.32
N THR A 203 2.49 -30.79 12.62
CA THR A 203 2.07 -32.01 11.94
C THR A 203 1.04 -31.72 10.85
N GLU A 204 0.95 -32.59 9.84
CA GLU A 204 -0.11 -32.49 8.82
C GLU A 204 -1.52 -32.51 9.45
N HIS A 205 -1.70 -33.25 10.56
CA HIS A 205 -2.99 -33.33 11.24
C HIS A 205 -3.36 -32.01 11.93
N GLU A 206 -2.42 -31.37 12.62
CA GLU A 206 -2.64 -30.04 13.20
C GLU A 206 -2.93 -28.99 12.12
N LEU A 207 -2.22 -29.07 10.99
CA LEU A 207 -2.45 -28.19 9.86
C LEU A 207 -3.84 -28.38 9.24
N THR A 208 -4.25 -29.63 9.05
CA THR A 208 -5.57 -29.96 8.50
C THR A 208 -6.68 -29.51 9.46
N ALA A 209 -6.54 -29.78 10.75
CA ALA A 209 -7.53 -29.37 11.75
C ALA A 209 -7.69 -27.84 11.82
N PHE A 210 -6.58 -27.10 11.75
CA PHE A 210 -6.60 -25.63 11.66
C PHE A 210 -7.33 -25.15 10.40
N LEU A 211 -7.02 -25.72 9.24
CA LEU A 211 -7.64 -25.33 7.97
C LEU A 211 -9.13 -25.70 7.92
N ASP A 212 -9.53 -26.84 8.46
CA ASP A 212 -10.93 -27.26 8.53
C ASP A 212 -11.73 -26.30 9.42
N GLU A 213 -11.21 -25.93 10.60
CA GLU A 213 -11.84 -24.93 11.49
C GLU A 213 -11.95 -23.55 10.81
N GLU A 214 -10.92 -23.14 10.08
CA GLU A 214 -10.91 -21.89 9.33
C GLU A 214 -11.86 -21.87 8.13
N LEU A 215 -11.95 -22.96 7.38
CA LEU A 215 -12.84 -23.06 6.23
C LEU A 215 -14.30 -23.20 6.67
N ASP A 216 -14.59 -23.89 7.78
CA ASP A 216 -15.93 -24.03 8.34
C ASP A 216 -16.46 -22.72 8.97
N THR A 217 -15.56 -21.85 9.43
CA THR A 217 -15.93 -20.54 10.00
C THR A 217 -16.03 -19.42 8.97
N ARG A 218 -15.53 -19.63 7.74
CA ARG A 218 -15.60 -18.64 6.66
C ARG A 218 -16.94 -18.69 5.94
N ASP A 219 -17.52 -17.51 5.76
CA ASP A 219 -18.63 -17.32 4.82
C ASP A 219 -18.08 -17.40 3.38
N SER A 220 -18.72 -18.16 2.49
CA SER A 220 -18.22 -18.39 1.12
C SER A 220 -18.16 -17.12 0.25
N ASP A 221 -18.70 -16.02 0.76
CA ASP A 221 -18.78 -14.70 0.14
C ASP A 221 -17.64 -13.75 0.58
N GLU A 222 -16.65 -14.22 1.36
CA GLU A 222 -15.54 -13.37 1.77
C GLU A 222 -14.71 -12.90 0.55
N PRO A 223 -14.54 -11.58 0.35
CA PRO A 223 -13.87 -11.03 -0.82
C PRO A 223 -12.41 -11.49 -0.89
N ALA A 224 -11.88 -11.64 -2.11
CA ALA A 224 -10.49 -12.00 -2.36
C ALA A 224 -9.78 -10.91 -3.19
N TYR A 225 -8.46 -10.82 -3.06
CA TYR A 225 -7.66 -9.93 -3.91
C TYR A 225 -7.66 -10.41 -5.36
N SER A 226 -7.79 -9.48 -6.30
CA SER A 226 -7.65 -9.81 -7.72
C SER A 226 -6.18 -10.08 -8.09
N TRP A 227 -5.94 -10.75 -9.22
CA TRP A 227 -4.59 -10.99 -9.75
C TRP A 227 -3.73 -9.73 -9.89
N VAL A 228 -4.34 -8.59 -10.23
CA VAL A 228 -3.64 -7.30 -10.31
C VAL A 228 -3.11 -6.88 -8.95
N HIS A 229 -3.87 -7.16 -7.88
CA HIS A 229 -3.44 -6.89 -6.51
C HIS A 229 -2.25 -7.77 -6.12
N LEU A 230 -2.40 -9.08 -6.32
CA LEU A 230 -1.37 -10.06 -5.98
C LEU A 230 -0.05 -9.78 -6.71
N ALA A 231 -0.10 -9.46 -8.01
CA ALA A 231 1.09 -9.11 -8.78
C ALA A 231 1.80 -7.84 -8.27
N LEU A 232 1.04 -6.85 -7.79
CA LEU A 232 1.63 -5.66 -7.18
C LEU A 232 2.25 -5.99 -5.83
N PHE A 233 1.54 -6.72 -4.97
CA PHE A 233 2.03 -7.11 -3.64
C PHE A 233 3.32 -7.92 -3.74
N ARG A 234 3.41 -8.87 -4.67
CA ARG A 234 4.64 -9.62 -4.95
C ARG A 234 5.82 -8.70 -5.28
N ARG A 235 5.61 -7.67 -6.11
CA ARG A 235 6.66 -6.70 -6.44
C ARG A 235 7.14 -5.92 -5.20
N PHE A 236 6.22 -5.52 -4.32
CA PHE A 236 6.58 -4.85 -3.07
C PHE A 236 7.22 -5.80 -2.06
N GLU A 237 6.81 -7.06 -2.04
CA GLU A 237 7.40 -8.14 -1.23
C GLU A 237 8.86 -8.38 -1.61
N GLU A 238 9.16 -8.56 -2.91
CA GLU A 238 10.54 -8.66 -3.42
C GLU A 238 11.42 -7.46 -3.02
N ALA A 239 10.81 -6.28 -2.87
CA ALA A 239 11.48 -5.05 -2.45
C ALA A 239 11.49 -4.82 -0.93
N ASN A 240 11.07 -5.80 -0.11
CA ASN A 240 10.96 -5.73 1.35
C ASN A 240 10.05 -4.58 1.86
N ARG A 241 8.99 -4.28 1.12
CA ARG A 241 8.05 -3.16 1.33
C ARG A 241 6.59 -3.60 1.41
N CYS A 242 6.33 -4.90 1.56
CA CYS A 242 4.99 -5.46 1.75
C CYS A 242 4.87 -6.01 3.17
N HIS A 243 3.90 -5.50 3.96
CA HIS A 243 3.70 -5.91 5.36
C HIS A 243 2.24 -6.24 5.61
N THR A 244 1.98 -7.50 5.94
CA THR A 244 0.64 -8.03 6.06
C THR A 244 0.07 -7.72 7.44
N TRP A 245 -1.24 -7.67 7.55
CA TRP A 245 -1.94 -7.47 8.83
C TRP A 245 -3.26 -8.24 8.82
N HIS A 246 -3.70 -8.65 10.02
CA HIS A 246 -4.87 -9.54 10.17
C HIS A 246 -5.88 -8.98 11.18
N SER A 247 -5.38 -8.20 12.14
CA SER A 247 -6.16 -7.47 13.12
C SER A 247 -5.77 -5.99 13.21
N GLU A 248 -6.61 -5.17 13.86
CA GLU A 248 -6.26 -3.77 14.16
C GLU A 248 -4.96 -3.67 14.99
N ALA A 249 -4.70 -4.64 15.89
CA ALA A 249 -3.47 -4.66 16.68
C ALA A 249 -2.24 -4.88 15.79
N ASP A 250 -2.32 -5.83 14.85
CA ASP A 250 -1.23 -6.12 13.91
C ASP A 250 -0.98 -4.94 12.97
N LEU A 251 -2.04 -4.25 12.55
CA LEU A 251 -1.91 -3.04 11.74
C LEU A 251 -1.15 -1.96 12.49
N ARG A 252 -1.50 -1.71 13.76
CA ARG A 252 -0.78 -0.74 14.61
C ARG A 252 0.68 -1.14 14.79
N GLU A 253 0.95 -2.42 15.06
CA GLU A 253 2.32 -2.91 15.19
C GLU A 253 3.11 -2.74 13.88
N SER A 254 2.54 -3.15 12.75
CA SER A 254 3.18 -3.09 11.43
C SER A 254 3.59 -1.67 11.05
N ILE A 255 2.79 -0.68 11.45
CA ILE A 255 3.06 0.74 11.22
C ILE A 255 4.10 1.26 12.21
N ALA A 256 4.00 0.90 13.49
CA ALA A 256 4.93 1.36 14.53
C ALA A 256 6.34 0.76 14.40
N ARG A 257 6.44 -0.52 14.00
CA ARG A 257 7.69 -1.29 13.91
C ARG A 257 8.61 -0.81 12.79
N LYS A 258 8.08 -0.02 11.86
CA LYS A 258 8.82 0.54 10.74
C LYS A 258 8.86 2.05 10.87
N PRO A 259 9.90 2.63 11.48
CA PRO A 259 10.29 3.93 10.99
C PRO A 259 10.63 3.69 9.52
N LEU A 260 9.93 4.36 8.60
CA LEU A 260 10.29 4.45 7.19
C LEU A 260 11.60 5.27 7.04
N ASN A 261 12.56 5.05 7.95
CA ASN A 261 13.86 5.67 8.09
C ASN A 261 14.90 4.82 7.36
N ARG A 262 14.95 4.97 6.05
CA ARG A 262 16.22 4.95 5.32
C ARG A 262 16.07 5.84 4.11
N ARG A 263 16.57 7.07 4.18
CA ARG A 263 17.19 7.64 2.98
C ARG A 263 18.24 6.60 2.58
N VAL A 264 18.09 6.05 1.39
CA VAL A 264 19.13 5.23 0.79
C VAL A 264 20.23 6.21 0.40
N ASP A 265 21.02 6.62 1.38
CA ASP A 265 22.32 7.21 1.11
C ASP A 265 23.27 6.05 0.77
N GLU A 266 23.96 6.21 -0.35
CA GLU A 266 25.12 5.43 -0.80
C GLU A 266 24.89 3.95 -1.15
N ILE A 267 24.38 3.70 -2.36
CA ILE A 267 24.97 2.62 -3.16
C ILE A 267 26.31 3.15 -3.67
N GLN A 268 27.38 2.86 -2.93
CA GLN A 268 28.71 2.80 -3.54
C GLN A 268 28.65 1.73 -4.62
N LEU A 269 28.57 2.16 -5.88
CA LEU A 269 28.97 1.35 -7.01
C LEU A 269 30.49 1.13 -6.89
N VAL A 270 30.87 0.04 -6.23
CA VAL A 270 32.17 -0.59 -6.47
C VAL A 270 31.91 -1.71 -7.47
N PHE A 271 32.08 -1.39 -8.75
CA PHE A 271 32.66 -2.25 -9.79
C PHE A 271 33.17 -1.36 -10.92
#